data_AF-A0AAW7PH77-F1
#
_entry.id   AF-A0AAW7PH77-F1
#
_cell.length_a   1.000
_cell.length_b   1.000
_cell.length_c   1.000
_cell.angle_alpha   90.00
_cell.angle_beta   90.00
_cell.angle_gamma   90.00
#
_symmetry.space_group_name_H-M   'P 1'
#
loop_
_entity.id
_entity.type
_entity.pdbx_description
1 polymer ?
#
loop_
_entity_poly.entity_id
_entity_poly.type
_entity_poly.pdbx_seq_one_letter_code
_entity_poly.pdbx_strand_id
1 'polypeptide(L)'
;MKPKKYPYSGKARIVRKETPRIIALSYIAFDSRLVDRIDTMVQTGISETLITFKIPRFFSYEEKQIRVPLPLIEVVKILNQY
;
A
#
# COMPACT_ATOMS: atom_id res chain seq x y z
N MET A 1 -21.42 -27.21 39.90
CA MET A 1 -20.77 -26.04 39.24
C MET A 1 -21.45 -24.77 39.73
N LYS A 2 -20.69 -23.74 40.15
CA LYS A 2 -21.25 -22.42 40.46
C LYS A 2 -21.07 -21.49 39.24
N PRO A 3 -22.12 -20.80 38.76
CA PRO A 3 -21.99 -19.86 37.65
C PRO A 3 -21.11 -18.66 38.06
N LYS A 4 -20.32 -18.14 37.11
CA LYS A 4 -19.52 -16.94 37.32
C LYS A 4 -20.45 -15.74 37.57
N LYS A 5 -20.13 -14.92 38.58
CA LYS A 5 -20.91 -13.74 39.01
C LYS A 5 -21.17 -12.73 37.88
N TYR A 6 -20.28 -12.65 36.88
CA TYR A 6 -20.45 -11.86 35.67
C TYR A 6 -20.07 -12.69 34.42
N PRO A 7 -21.02 -13.39 33.80
CA PRO A 7 -20.74 -14.27 32.66
C PRO A 7 -20.24 -13.53 31.41
N TYR A 8 -20.40 -12.20 31.37
CA TYR A 8 -20.09 -11.36 30.21
C TYR A 8 -19.08 -10.25 30.50
N SER A 9 -18.32 -10.32 31.62
CA SER A 9 -17.28 -9.31 31.93
C SER A 9 -16.00 -9.46 31.10
N GLY A 10 -16.09 -10.06 29.91
CA GLY A 10 -14.97 -10.13 28.98
C GLY A 10 -14.76 -8.74 28.37
N LYS A 11 -13.64 -8.10 28.69
CA LYS A 11 -13.23 -6.87 27.98
C LYS A 11 -13.13 -7.21 26.49
N ALA A 12 -13.90 -6.53 25.65
CA ALA A 12 -13.73 -6.64 24.21
C ALA A 12 -12.29 -6.23 23.87
N ARG A 13 -11.53 -7.14 23.27
CA ARG A 13 -10.17 -6.86 22.81
C ARG A 13 -10.31 -5.85 21.66
N ILE A 14 -10.04 -4.57 21.93
CA ILE A 14 -10.00 -3.53 20.90
C ILE A 14 -8.82 -3.88 20.00
N VAL A 15 -9.09 -4.56 18.89
CA VAL A 15 -8.10 -4.77 17.83
C VAL A 15 -7.94 -3.42 17.15
N ARG A 16 -6.85 -2.71 17.48
CA ARG A 16 -6.45 -1.52 16.72
C ARG A 16 -6.11 -1.99 15.32
N LYS A 17 -7.06 -1.84 14.39
CA LYS A 17 -6.79 -2.02 12.97
C LYS A 17 -5.85 -0.89 12.57
N GLU A 18 -4.63 -1.23 12.15
CA GLU A 18 -3.71 -0.23 11.61
C GLU A 18 -4.39 0.46 10.43
N THR A 19 -4.47 1.78 10.49
CA THR A 19 -4.98 2.58 9.37
C THR A 19 -4.05 2.38 8.18
N PRO A 20 -4.57 2.07 6.98
CA PRO A 20 -3.74 1.93 5.80
C PRO A 20 -2.98 3.25 5.58
N ARG A 21 -1.65 3.17 5.49
CA ARG A 21 -0.84 4.33 5.13
C ARG A 21 -0.97 4.50 3.62
N ILE A 22 -1.43 5.67 3.20
CA ILE A 22 -1.59 5.99 1.78
C ILE A 22 -0.41 6.86 1.36
N ILE A 23 0.23 6.49 0.25
CA ILE A 23 1.27 7.29 -0.40
C ILE A 23 0.62 8.00 -1.58
N ALA A 24 0.80 9.32 -1.64
CA ALA A 24 0.35 10.15 -2.73
C ALA A 24 1.52 10.47 -3.68
N LEU A 25 1.37 10.09 -4.94
CA LEU A 25 2.25 10.46 -6.05
C LEU A 25 1.46 11.34 -7.02
N SER A 26 1.50 12.66 -6.80
CA SER A 26 0.72 13.65 -7.55
C SER A 26 -0.79 13.34 -7.50
N TYR A 27 -1.45 13.07 -8.64
CA TYR A 27 -2.88 12.74 -8.70
C TYR A 27 -3.21 11.26 -8.41
N ILE A 28 -2.21 10.45 -8.07
CA ILE A 28 -2.40 9.02 -7.80
C ILE A 28 -2.09 8.74 -6.33
N ALA A 29 -2.95 7.96 -5.70
CA ALA A 29 -2.73 7.51 -4.33
C ALA A 29 -2.87 6.00 -4.25
N PHE A 30 -1.99 5.36 -3.48
CA PHE A 30 -2.05 3.92 -3.28
C PHE A 30 -1.60 3.53 -1.88
N ASP A 31 -1.97 2.32 -1.45
CA ASP A 31 -1.59 1.79 -0.14
C ASP A 31 -0.08 1.53 -0.10
N SER A 32 0.60 2.02 0.93
CA SER A 32 2.02 1.76 1.23
C SER A 32 2.45 0.29 1.04
N ARG A 33 1.55 -0.67 1.29
CA ARG A 33 1.80 -2.11 1.08
C ARG A 33 2.06 -2.50 -0.38
N LEU A 34 1.71 -1.64 -1.33
CA LEU A 34 1.99 -1.86 -2.75
C LEU A 34 3.40 -1.43 -3.15
N VAL A 35 4.14 -0.71 -2.29
CA VAL A 35 5.55 -0.34 -2.55
C VAL A 35 6.40 -1.60 -2.72
N ASP A 36 6.20 -2.61 -1.87
CA ASP A 36 6.89 -3.91 -1.94
C ASP A 36 6.58 -4.68 -3.23
N ARG A 37 5.55 -4.28 -3.98
CA ARG A 37 5.08 -4.93 -5.21
C ARG A 37 5.46 -4.15 -6.46
N ILE A 38 6.26 -3.09 -6.33
CA ILE A 38 6.82 -2.38 -7.47
C ILE A 38 7.87 -3.29 -8.11
N ASP A 39 7.67 -3.61 -9.39
CA ASP A 39 8.59 -4.45 -10.16
C ASP A 39 9.57 -3.58 -10.94
N THR A 40 9.05 -2.62 -11.71
CA THR A 40 9.86 -1.69 -12.51
C THR A 40 9.31 -0.27 -12.46
N MET A 41 10.20 0.72 -12.49
CA MET A 41 9.88 2.13 -12.68
C MET A 41 10.72 2.68 -13.83
N VAL A 42 10.06 3.19 -14.86
CA VAL A 42 10.72 3.69 -16.06
C VAL A 42 10.28 5.12 -16.32
N GLN A 43 11.23 6.00 -16.57
CA GLN A 43 10.94 7.35 -17.03
C GLN A 43 10.58 7.30 -18.52
N THR A 44 9.34 7.64 -18.86
CA THR A 44 8.87 7.63 -20.26
C THR A 44 8.99 8.99 -20.94
N GLY A 45 9.05 10.08 -20.16
CA GLY A 45 9.12 11.46 -20.64
C GLY A 45 9.82 12.38 -19.64
N ILE A 46 9.83 13.70 -19.90
CA ILE A 46 10.55 14.69 -19.06
C ILE A 46 10.04 14.67 -17.62
N SER A 47 8.73 14.55 -17.43
CA SER A 47 8.08 14.58 -16.11
C SER A 47 7.07 13.44 -15.95
N GLU A 48 7.31 12.30 -16.62
CA GLU A 48 6.40 11.15 -16.55
C GLU A 48 7.15 9.87 -16.21
N THR A 49 6.65 9.16 -15.20
CA THR A 49 7.16 7.87 -14.74
C THR A 49 6.09 6.81 -14.87
N LEU A 50 6.42 5.73 -15.57
CA LEU A 50 5.61 4.53 -15.64
C LEU A 50 6.04 3.58 -14.51
N ILE A 51 5.13 3.30 -13.59
CA ILE A 51 5.34 2.33 -12.51
C ILE A 51 4.59 1.05 -12.86
N THR A 52 5.31 -0.07 -12.89
CA THR A 52 4.73 -1.40 -13.08
C THR A 52 4.70 -2.12 -11.74
N PHE A 53 3.51 -2.50 -11.31
CA PHE A 53 3.28 -3.31 -10.13
C PHE A 53 3.05 -4.76 -10.52
N LYS A 54 3.63 -5.67 -9.75
CA LYS A 54 3.45 -7.11 -9.90
C LYS A 54 2.71 -7.65 -8.68
N ILE A 55 1.39 -7.70 -8.78
CA ILE A 55 0.52 -8.08 -7.67
C ILE A 55 0.36 -9.61 -7.64
N PRO A 56 0.73 -10.30 -6.54
CA PRO A 56 0.55 -11.74 -6.46
C PRO A 56 -0.94 -12.11 -6.41
N ARG A 57 -1.33 -13.05 -7.25
CA ARG A 57 -2.62 -13.75 -7.25
C ARG A 57 -2.36 -15.24 -6.97
N PHE A 58 -3.41 -15.99 -6.63
CA PHE A 58 -3.33 -17.37 -6.11
C PHE A 58 -2.31 -18.29 -6.81
N PHE A 59 -2.09 -18.16 -8.13
CA PHE A 59 -1.06 -18.90 -8.89
C PHE A 59 -0.41 -18.08 -10.02
N SER A 60 -0.55 -16.76 -10.01
CA SER A 60 -0.06 -15.90 -11.09
C SER A 60 0.25 -14.51 -10.57
N TYR A 61 0.85 -13.67 -11.42
CA TYR A 61 1.01 -12.26 -11.11
C TYR A 61 0.09 -11.44 -12.01
N GLU A 62 -0.60 -10.47 -11.42
CA GLU A 62 -1.34 -9.44 -12.14
C GLU A 62 -0.43 -8.23 -12.28
N GLU A 63 -0.05 -7.91 -13.52
CA GLU A 63 0.71 -6.71 -13.83
C GLU A 63 -0.24 -5.51 -13.95
N LYS A 64 0.07 -4.44 -13.22
CA LYS A 64 -0.64 -3.16 -13.33
C LYS A 64 0.34 -2.06 -13.63
N GLN A 65 0.06 -1.32 -14.69
CA GLN A 65 0.86 -0.17 -15.08
C GLN A 65 0.15 1.13 -14.71
N ILE A 66 0.90 2.05 -14.12
CA ILE A 66 0.41 3.34 -13.66
C ILE A 66 1.33 4.42 -14.21
N ARG A 67 0.75 5.45 -14.83
CA ARG A 67 1.47 6.63 -15.28
C ARG A 67 1.37 7.73 -14.24
N VAL A 68 2.50 8.15 -13.70
CA VAL A 68 2.61 9.22 -12.71
C VAL A 68 3.21 10.45 -13.41
N PRO A 69 2.61 11.65 -13.28
CA PRO A 69 3.10 12.89 -13.90
C PRO A 69 4.22 13.52 -13.06
N LEU A 70 5.16 12.71 -12.59
CA LEU A 70 6.32 13.16 -11.83
C LEU A 70 7.58 12.56 -12.46
N PRO A 71 8.70 13.30 -12.45
CA PRO A 71 9.99 12.75 -12.86
C PRO A 71 10.41 11.64 -11.89
N LEU A 72 11.16 10.66 -12.40
CA LEU A 72 11.54 9.47 -11.65
C LEU A 72 12.26 9.80 -10.33
N ILE A 73 13.11 10.83 -10.35
CA ILE A 73 13.86 11.27 -9.16
C ILE A 73 12.94 11.75 -8.03
N GLU A 74 11.85 12.44 -8.36
CA GLU A 74 10.88 12.91 -7.37
C GLU A 74 10.05 11.76 -6.83
N VAL A 75 9.63 10.84 -7.70
CA VAL A 75 8.92 9.63 -7.29
C VAL A 75 9.74 8.83 -6.29
N VAL A 76 11.02 8.56 -6.59
CA VAL A 76 11.92 7.84 -5.69
C VAL A 76 12.11 8.59 -4.36
N LYS A 77 12.23 9.92 -4.40
CA LYS A 77 12.35 10.74 -3.20
C LYS A 77 11.11 10.63 -2.31
N ILE A 78 9.91 10.63 -2.88
CA ILE A 78 8.65 10.46 -2.12
C ILE A 78 8.57 9.04 -1.55
N LEU A 79 8.86 8.02 -2.35
CA LEU A 79 8.82 6.63 -1.89
C LEU A 79 9.82 6.37 -0.74
N ASN A 80 11.01 6.96 -0.79
CA ASN A 80 12.02 6.81 0.25
C ASN A 80 11.70 7.53 1.58
N GLN A 81 10.66 8.38 1.62
CA GLN A 81 10.23 9.03 2.86
C GLN A 81 9.36 8.12 3.74
N TYR A 82 8.90 6.97 3.23
CA TYR A 82 7.96 6.06 3.88
C TYR A 82 8.55 4.66 4.08
#